data_AF-A0A1S1QNV1-F1
#
_entry.id   AF-A0A1S1QNV1-F1
#
_cell.length_a   1.000
_cell.length_b   1.000
_cell.length_c   1.000
_cell.angle_alpha   90.00
_cell.angle_beta   90.00
_cell.angle_gamma   90.00
#
_symmetry.space_group_name_H-M   'P 1'
#
loop_
_entity.id
_entity.type
_entity.pdbx_description
1 polymer ?
#
loop_
_entity_poly.entity_id
_entity_poly.type
_entity_poly.pdbx_seq_one_letter_code
_entity_poly.pdbx_strand_id
1 'polypeptide(L)'
;MTMRERPQPPAVDHDSGRFPVAVVVDGWNVRSQVSRAFGQARHVTYPGLVGGLRAYGLEVVSADLALGIEPADGPRSVTPGGRLAAALADNNEFARRWETTPGARTLPGRLRLSDTRGELEEKLVDVLCAVQICRLATQIQQGDSSARGIVLLSRDMDLIPACQFAHELDVPVWVAARETVHRRRRDHGWLLLDDAALATMAGFRGRAVLERRATVARLLHPAAGMPPPPCRVIVSSVDGPGRSVRLHSRDGGVPASAPVTAMPRGVRPGRSVDLFPIGVDINEHNGFPILLLDRRPNPGLPSGIATGVVERCLDQLRRQIRVAGATHVVYVPVGAALPGERTLLLMPAGGRALYIGPAGAVGGQASGQDRRVRVVTITEVRPTLSAPVYRQVREVTGRPMEYAVGQLEFGHRTVIIAHQESRLATGDRLAVITVGVSTGAQATVPLMMQLGSRLPERKTMT
;
A
#
# COMPACT_ATOMS: atom_id res chain seq x y z
N MET A 1 -29.94 4.21 -6.52
CA MET A 1 -28.94 5.29 -6.37
C MET A 1 -27.64 4.79 -6.98
N THR A 2 -27.34 5.20 -8.21
CA THR A 2 -26.24 4.68 -9.04
C THR A 2 -24.89 5.19 -8.53
N MET A 3 -23.94 4.28 -8.25
CA MET A 3 -22.55 4.64 -8.03
C MET A 3 -22.02 5.28 -9.32
N ARG A 4 -21.75 6.59 -9.28
CA ARG A 4 -21.15 7.29 -10.42
C ARG A 4 -19.64 7.09 -10.40
N GLU A 5 -19.09 6.91 -11.59
CA GLU A 5 -17.70 6.58 -11.89
C GLU A 5 -16.69 7.48 -11.16
N ARG A 6 -15.57 6.89 -10.72
CA ARG A 6 -14.43 7.63 -10.16
C ARG A 6 -13.56 8.15 -11.31
N PRO A 7 -13.03 9.39 -11.26
CA PRO A 7 -12.13 9.90 -12.30
C PRO A 7 -10.90 8.99 -12.42
N GLN A 8 -10.70 8.43 -13.62
CA GLN A 8 -9.47 7.71 -13.99
C GLN A 8 -8.64 8.58 -14.93
N PRO A 9 -7.32 8.35 -15.05
CA PRO A 9 -6.54 8.94 -16.12
C PRO A 9 -7.16 8.60 -17.49
N PRO A 10 -7.20 9.54 -18.44
CA PRO A 10 -7.67 9.24 -19.78
C PRO A 10 -6.79 8.16 -20.42
N ALA A 11 -7.40 7.28 -21.22
CA ALA A 11 -6.67 6.36 -22.08
C ALA A 11 -5.86 7.20 -23.09
N VAL A 12 -4.58 6.89 -23.25
CA VAL A 12 -3.63 7.72 -23.98
C VAL A 12 -3.56 7.30 -25.45
N ASP A 13 -3.60 8.28 -26.35
CA ASP A 13 -3.35 8.07 -27.79
C ASP A 13 -1.87 7.77 -28.12
N HIS A 14 -1.68 7.23 -29.33
CA HIS A 14 -0.71 6.20 -29.71
C HIS A 14 0.80 6.54 -29.80
N ASP A 15 1.28 7.74 -29.45
CA ASP A 15 2.68 8.10 -29.76
C ASP A 15 3.70 7.94 -28.60
N SER A 16 3.25 7.81 -27.34
CA SER A 16 4.09 7.37 -26.20
C SER A 16 3.40 6.35 -25.29
N GLY A 17 2.09 6.15 -25.47
CA GLY A 17 1.24 5.27 -24.67
C GLY A 17 1.09 5.66 -23.19
N ARG A 18 1.57 6.84 -22.75
CA ARG A 18 1.51 7.29 -21.35
C ARG A 18 1.15 8.76 -21.20
N PHE A 19 0.41 9.08 -20.13
CA PHE A 19 -0.13 10.41 -19.89
C PHE A 19 0.89 11.25 -19.08
N PRO A 20 1.39 12.38 -19.60
CA PRO A 20 2.41 13.17 -18.93
C PRO A 20 1.82 13.94 -17.74
N VAL A 21 2.45 13.80 -16.56
CA VAL A 21 1.99 14.39 -15.30
C VAL A 21 3.11 15.10 -14.54
N ALA A 22 2.75 16.24 -13.95
CA ALA A 22 3.53 16.84 -12.88
C ALA A 22 3.11 16.21 -11.55
N VAL A 23 4.08 15.97 -10.66
CA VAL A 23 3.83 15.28 -9.39
C VAL A 23 4.11 16.23 -8.23
N VAL A 24 3.16 16.40 -7.32
CA VAL A 24 3.35 17.13 -6.06
C VAL A 24 3.36 16.12 -4.92
N VAL A 25 4.42 16.09 -4.13
CA VAL A 25 4.64 15.10 -3.07
C VAL A 25 4.63 15.79 -1.72
N ASP A 26 3.69 15.40 -0.87
CA ASP A 26 3.68 15.74 0.54
C ASP A 26 4.58 14.73 1.29
N GLY A 27 5.82 15.16 1.58
CA GLY A 27 6.92 14.27 1.98
C GLY A 27 6.62 13.45 3.22
N TRP A 28 6.14 14.07 4.30
CA TRP A 28 5.81 13.34 5.52
C TRP A 28 4.51 12.56 5.45
N ASN A 29 3.49 13.08 4.77
CA ASN A 29 2.24 12.34 4.62
C ASN A 29 2.49 11.02 3.92
N VAL A 30 3.26 11.04 2.82
CA VAL A 30 3.64 9.82 2.10
C VAL A 30 4.58 8.95 2.93
N ARG A 31 5.58 9.52 3.61
CA ARG A 31 6.46 8.75 4.52
C ARG A 31 5.66 8.04 5.62
N SER A 32 4.62 8.68 6.14
CA SER A 32 3.68 8.10 7.10
C SER A 32 2.87 6.98 6.46
N GLN A 33 2.34 7.16 5.24
CA GLN A 33 1.68 6.09 4.48
C GLN A 33 2.59 4.87 4.26
N VAL A 34 3.85 5.11 3.91
CA VAL A 34 4.87 4.06 3.75
C VAL A 34 5.12 3.37 5.09
N SER A 35 5.36 4.12 6.17
CA SER A 35 5.49 3.54 7.51
C SER A 35 4.29 2.67 7.86
N ARG A 36 3.08 3.09 7.48
CA ARG A 36 1.84 2.35 7.73
C ARG A 36 1.72 1.06 6.92
N ALA A 37 2.21 1.07 5.70
CA ALA A 37 2.14 -0.08 4.81
C ALA A 37 3.24 -1.11 5.09
N PHE A 38 4.45 -0.66 5.45
CA PHE A 38 5.66 -1.49 5.52
C PHE A 38 6.26 -1.64 6.91
N GLY A 39 5.72 -0.92 7.91
CA GLY A 39 6.28 -0.87 9.26
C GLY A 39 7.60 -0.11 9.37
N GLN A 40 8.04 0.52 8.28
CA GLN A 40 9.29 1.27 8.20
C GLN A 40 9.07 2.55 7.41
N ALA A 41 9.22 3.70 8.07
CA ALA A 41 9.16 4.99 7.42
C ALA A 41 10.32 5.14 6.42
N ARG A 42 10.00 5.48 5.17
CA ARG A 42 10.97 5.86 4.13
C ARG A 42 10.41 7.00 3.30
N HIS A 43 11.30 7.86 2.83
CA HIS A 43 10.94 8.83 1.80
C HIS A 43 10.73 8.10 0.46
N VAL A 44 9.84 8.61 -0.37
CA VAL A 44 9.77 8.20 -1.77
C VAL A 44 11.02 8.67 -2.50
N THR A 45 11.40 7.98 -3.56
CA THR A 45 12.53 8.35 -4.41
C THR A 45 12.02 8.77 -5.77
N TYR A 46 12.68 9.70 -6.45
CA TYR A 46 12.26 10.11 -7.80
C TYR A 46 12.21 8.91 -8.78
N PRO A 47 13.24 8.04 -8.88
CA PRO A 47 13.15 6.85 -9.72
C PRO A 47 12.00 5.92 -9.32
N GLY A 48 11.73 5.81 -8.01
CA GLY A 48 10.60 5.06 -7.49
C GLY A 48 9.25 5.65 -7.89
N LEU A 49 9.09 6.98 -7.87
CA LEU A 49 7.88 7.65 -8.34
C LEU A 49 7.63 7.37 -9.81
N VAL A 50 8.65 7.53 -10.64
CA VAL A 50 8.59 7.21 -12.07
C VAL A 50 8.17 5.76 -12.27
N GLY A 51 8.82 4.81 -11.59
CA GLY A 51 8.50 3.39 -11.70
C GLY A 51 7.11 3.02 -11.17
N GLY A 52 6.69 3.63 -10.06
CA GLY A 52 5.41 3.37 -9.41
C GLY A 52 4.23 3.93 -10.19
N LEU A 53 4.31 5.17 -10.68
CA LEU A 53 3.24 5.82 -11.45
C LEU A 53 3.14 5.26 -12.88
N ARG A 54 4.25 4.75 -13.43
CA ARG A 54 4.26 4.03 -14.72
C ARG A 54 3.29 2.85 -14.75
N ALA A 55 3.08 2.17 -13.63
CA ALA A 55 2.12 1.07 -13.54
C ALA A 55 0.66 1.50 -13.76
N TYR A 56 0.39 2.81 -13.67
CA TYR A 56 -0.92 3.41 -13.89
C TYR A 56 -1.02 4.15 -15.23
N GLY A 57 -0.06 3.93 -16.15
CA GLY A 57 -0.04 4.59 -17.46
C GLY A 57 0.41 6.05 -17.41
N LEU A 58 1.00 6.50 -16.30
CA LEU A 58 1.43 7.88 -16.11
C LEU A 58 2.93 8.03 -16.38
N GLU A 59 3.31 9.15 -17.00
CA GLU A 59 4.68 9.56 -17.25
C GLU A 59 5.01 10.79 -16.41
N VAL A 60 5.95 10.66 -15.48
CA VAL A 60 6.35 11.78 -14.61
C VAL A 60 7.28 12.71 -15.38
N VAL A 61 6.83 13.94 -15.67
CA VAL A 61 7.66 14.95 -16.34
C VAL A 61 8.40 15.85 -15.34
N SER A 62 7.79 16.08 -14.18
CA SER A 62 8.38 16.84 -13.09
C SER A 62 7.85 16.34 -11.74
N ALA A 63 8.63 16.50 -10.68
CA ALA A 63 8.23 16.15 -9.33
C ALA A 63 8.69 17.19 -8.30
N ASP A 64 7.73 17.85 -7.67
CA ASP A 64 7.93 18.83 -6.61
C ASP A 64 7.67 18.18 -5.24
N LEU A 65 8.70 18.11 -4.40
CA LEU A 65 8.66 17.49 -3.06
C LEU A 65 8.58 18.57 -1.98
N ALA A 66 7.46 18.65 -1.26
CA ALA A 66 7.38 19.45 -0.05
C ALA A 66 7.95 18.69 1.15
N LEU A 67 8.92 19.30 1.83
CA LEU A 67 9.62 18.69 2.97
C LEU A 67 10.13 19.78 3.94
N GLY A 68 10.01 19.53 5.24
CA GLY A 68 10.54 20.39 6.29
C GLY A 68 12.07 20.37 6.36
N ILE A 69 12.74 21.26 5.61
CA ILE A 69 14.22 21.35 5.56
C ILE A 69 14.76 22.59 6.28
N GLU A 70 13.90 23.56 6.59
CA GLU A 70 14.24 24.76 7.34
C GLU A 70 13.78 24.64 8.80
N PRO A 71 14.48 25.24 9.78
CA PRO A 71 13.96 25.33 11.14
C PRO A 71 12.77 26.31 11.19
N ALA A 72 11.73 25.96 11.95
CA ALA A 72 10.72 26.91 12.41
C ALA A 72 10.93 27.26 13.88
N ASP A 73 10.52 28.47 14.26
CA ASP A 73 10.46 28.85 15.67
C ASP A 73 9.58 27.87 16.44
N GLY A 74 10.21 27.21 17.40
CA GLY A 74 9.54 26.36 18.36
C GLY A 74 8.83 27.22 19.41
N PRO A 75 7.89 26.62 20.16
CA PRO A 75 7.37 27.23 21.37
C PRO A 75 8.50 27.60 22.33
N ARG A 76 8.39 28.73 23.05
CA ARG A 76 9.42 29.17 24.03
C ARG A 76 9.70 28.12 25.12
N SER A 77 8.73 27.23 25.37
CA SER A 77 8.77 26.08 26.28
C SER A 77 9.66 24.92 25.82
N VAL A 78 10.09 24.89 24.55
CA VAL A 78 10.79 23.74 23.96
C VAL A 78 12.14 24.19 23.42
N THR A 79 13.23 23.79 24.08
CA THR A 79 14.58 24.02 23.55
C THR A 79 14.83 23.13 22.33
N PRO A 80 15.29 23.68 21.19
CA PRO A 80 15.69 22.89 20.03
C PRO A 80 16.76 21.86 20.42
N GLY A 81 16.36 20.58 20.52
CA GLY A 81 17.25 19.49 20.90
C GLY A 81 17.95 18.83 19.71
N GLY A 82 18.93 17.97 19.99
CA GLY A 82 19.66 17.21 18.96
C GLY A 82 18.77 16.36 18.03
N ARG A 83 17.56 16.00 18.45
CA ARG A 83 16.55 15.32 17.62
C ARG A 83 16.08 16.17 16.43
N LEU A 84 15.84 17.47 16.64
CA LEU A 84 15.42 18.37 15.56
C LEU A 84 16.58 18.60 14.59
N ALA A 85 17.79 18.82 15.11
CA ALA A 85 18.99 18.99 14.30
C ALA A 85 19.29 17.75 13.43
N ALA A 86 19.18 16.54 13.99
CA ALA A 86 19.35 15.31 13.24
C ALA A 86 18.29 15.15 12.14
N ALA A 87 17.01 15.41 12.45
CA ALA A 87 15.94 15.32 11.46
C ALA A 87 16.09 16.37 10.34
N LEU A 88 16.52 17.59 10.66
CA LEU A 88 16.85 18.62 9.66
C LEU A 88 18.02 18.19 8.80
N ALA A 89 19.10 17.62 9.38
CA ALA A 89 20.25 17.13 8.63
C ALA A 89 19.84 16.02 7.64
N ASP A 90 19.06 15.03 8.11
CA ASP A 90 18.53 13.93 7.29
C ASP A 90 17.66 14.46 6.14
N ASN A 91 16.73 15.38 6.44
CA ASN A 91 15.83 15.97 5.45
C ASN A 91 16.61 16.79 4.41
N ASN A 92 17.60 17.58 4.84
CA ASN A 92 18.45 18.37 3.94
C ASN A 92 19.31 17.49 3.03
N GLU A 93 19.89 16.40 3.56
CA GLU A 93 20.62 15.45 2.74
C GLU A 93 19.72 14.77 1.70
N PHE A 94 18.50 14.42 2.11
CA PHE A 94 17.52 13.85 1.21
C PHE A 94 17.06 14.83 0.13
N ALA A 95 16.77 16.08 0.47
CA ALA A 95 16.41 17.15 -0.48
C ALA A 95 17.53 17.41 -1.50
N ARG A 96 18.79 17.49 -1.06
CA ARG A 96 19.93 17.62 -1.98
C ARG A 96 19.99 16.49 -3.01
N ARG A 97 19.80 15.23 -2.57
CA ARG A 97 19.75 14.08 -3.50
C ARG A 97 18.54 14.10 -4.41
N TRP A 98 17.42 14.66 -3.97
CA TRP A 98 16.23 14.82 -4.79
C TRP A 98 16.53 15.77 -5.96
N GLU A 99 17.12 16.91 -5.65
CA GLU A 99 17.42 17.99 -6.59
C GLU A 99 18.53 17.67 -7.60
N THR A 100 19.36 16.64 -7.36
CA THR A 100 20.30 16.16 -8.39
C THR A 100 19.60 15.47 -9.57
N THR A 101 18.30 15.18 -9.45
CA THR A 101 17.52 14.53 -10.52
C THR A 101 16.87 15.58 -11.42
N PRO A 102 17.08 15.52 -12.76
CA PRO A 102 16.41 16.44 -13.68
C PRO A 102 14.89 16.40 -13.53
N GLY A 103 14.26 17.57 -13.48
CA GLY A 103 12.81 17.69 -13.29
C GLY A 103 12.32 17.49 -11.85
N ALA A 104 13.22 17.24 -10.89
CA ALA A 104 12.90 17.15 -9.47
C ALA A 104 13.22 18.48 -8.76
N ARG A 105 12.31 18.97 -7.90
CA ARG A 105 12.53 20.16 -7.08
C ARG A 105 12.05 19.93 -5.65
N THR A 106 12.66 20.59 -4.68
CA THR A 106 12.16 20.64 -3.30
C THR A 106 11.38 21.92 -3.07
N LEU A 107 10.26 21.83 -2.36
CA LEU A 107 9.51 22.95 -1.81
C LEU A 107 9.89 23.06 -0.32
N PRO A 108 10.65 24.09 0.08
CA PRO A 108 11.25 24.17 1.41
C PRO A 108 10.19 24.48 2.48
N GLY A 109 9.72 23.44 3.17
CA GLY A 109 8.89 23.56 4.35
C GLY A 109 9.73 23.82 5.59
N ARG A 110 9.06 24.05 6.73
CA ARG A 110 9.71 24.22 8.02
C ARG A 110 9.46 23.04 8.96
N LEU A 111 10.41 22.76 9.83
CA LEU A 111 10.35 21.70 10.82
C LEU A 111 10.56 22.27 12.22
N ARG A 112 9.72 21.87 13.17
CA ARG A 112 9.85 22.23 14.59
C ARG A 112 9.55 21.05 15.51
N LEU A 113 9.81 21.23 16.80
CA LEU A 113 9.28 20.36 17.85
C LEU A 113 7.96 20.94 18.35
N SER A 114 6.92 20.11 18.45
CA SER A 114 5.64 20.49 19.01
C SER A 114 5.72 20.62 20.54
N ASP A 115 4.84 21.45 21.11
CA ASP A 115 4.62 21.51 22.57
C ASP A 115 4.13 20.17 23.13
N THR A 116 3.38 19.43 22.31
CA THR A 116 2.75 18.19 22.71
C THR A 116 3.73 17.03 22.49
N ARG A 117 4.39 16.61 23.59
CA ARG A 117 5.27 15.43 23.66
C ARG A 117 6.61 15.55 22.90
N GLY A 118 6.99 16.75 22.45
CA GLY A 118 8.25 16.96 21.73
C GLY A 118 8.33 16.15 20.43
N GLU A 119 7.19 15.99 19.75
CA GLU A 119 7.13 15.33 18.46
C GLU A 119 7.59 16.31 17.37
N LEU A 120 8.17 15.78 16.30
CA LEU A 120 8.53 16.63 15.17
C LEU A 120 7.24 17.00 14.44
N GLU A 121 7.13 18.25 14.00
CA GLU A 121 5.97 18.78 13.28
C GLU A 121 6.45 19.58 12.06
N GLU A 122 5.91 19.24 10.88
CA GLU A 122 6.13 20.03 9.66
C GLU A 122 5.15 21.21 9.58
N LYS A 123 5.64 22.33 9.08
CA LYS A 123 4.90 23.57 8.87
C LYS A 123 5.08 24.05 7.45
N LEU A 124 4.06 24.72 6.93
CA LEU A 124 3.97 25.27 5.57
C LEU A 124 3.93 24.23 4.44
N VAL A 125 4.16 22.95 4.71
CA VAL A 125 4.14 21.88 3.69
C VAL A 125 2.81 21.84 2.94
N ASP A 126 1.67 21.88 3.64
CA ASP A 126 0.35 21.87 2.99
C ASP A 126 0.13 23.12 2.13
N VAL A 127 0.53 24.29 2.64
CA VAL A 127 0.43 25.56 1.90
C VAL A 127 1.31 25.53 0.65
N LEU A 128 2.53 25.01 0.74
CA LEU A 128 3.45 24.89 -0.39
C LEU A 128 2.93 23.90 -1.44
N CYS A 129 2.38 22.76 -1.02
CA CYS A 129 1.71 21.82 -1.90
C CYS A 129 0.53 22.50 -2.62
N ALA A 130 -0.35 23.20 -1.89
CA ALA A 130 -1.49 23.90 -2.45
C ALA A 130 -1.07 24.96 -3.49
N VAL A 131 -0.13 25.83 -3.13
CA VAL A 131 0.42 26.86 -4.03
C VAL A 131 1.03 26.24 -5.28
N GLN A 132 1.78 25.14 -5.14
CA GLN A 132 2.41 24.48 -6.27
C GLN A 132 1.39 23.80 -7.19
N ILE A 133 0.33 23.19 -6.64
CA ILE A 133 -0.78 22.65 -7.46
C ILE A 133 -1.41 23.78 -8.29
N CYS A 134 -1.74 24.92 -7.66
CA CYS A 134 -2.33 26.05 -8.38
C CYS A 134 -1.40 26.58 -9.48
N ARG A 135 -0.10 26.74 -9.18
CA ARG A 135 0.91 27.16 -10.15
C ARG A 135 1.01 26.20 -11.33
N LEU A 136 1.10 24.89 -11.07
CA LEU A 136 1.17 23.87 -12.13
C LEU A 136 -0.09 23.88 -12.98
N ALA A 137 -1.27 24.05 -12.37
CA ALA A 137 -2.52 24.12 -13.12
C ALA A 137 -2.55 25.31 -14.07
N THR A 138 -2.15 26.50 -13.61
CA THR A 138 -2.02 27.68 -14.49
C THR A 138 -1.02 27.44 -15.62
N GLN A 139 0.15 26.87 -15.33
CA GLN A 139 1.17 26.58 -16.35
C GLN A 139 0.70 25.56 -17.40
N ILE A 140 -0.03 24.52 -16.97
CA ILE A 140 -0.60 23.52 -17.88
C ILE A 140 -1.68 24.15 -18.75
N GLN A 141 -2.59 24.94 -18.15
CA GLN A 141 -3.67 25.61 -18.86
C GLN A 141 -3.15 26.62 -19.90
N GLN A 142 -2.05 27.32 -19.60
CA GLN A 142 -1.41 28.28 -20.50
C GLN A 142 -0.54 27.62 -21.59
N GLY A 143 -0.28 26.31 -21.50
CA GLY A 143 0.60 25.60 -22.43
C GLY A 143 2.10 25.76 -22.15
N ASP A 144 2.46 26.33 -20.99
CA ASP A 144 3.85 26.56 -20.54
C ASP A 144 4.49 25.30 -19.92
N SER A 145 3.73 24.20 -19.80
CA SER A 145 4.19 22.94 -19.24
C SER A 145 4.02 21.79 -20.22
N SER A 146 4.95 20.84 -20.21
CA SER A 146 4.81 19.57 -20.92
C SER A 146 3.88 18.58 -20.19
N ALA A 147 3.52 18.86 -18.92
CA ALA A 147 2.53 18.08 -18.20
C ALA A 147 1.12 18.34 -18.76
N ARG A 148 0.26 17.33 -18.71
CA ARG A 148 -1.16 17.43 -19.06
C ARG A 148 -2.09 17.22 -17.87
N GLY A 149 -1.53 16.96 -16.69
CA GLY A 149 -2.27 16.78 -15.46
C GLY A 149 -1.35 16.73 -14.24
N ILE A 150 -1.95 16.64 -13.07
CA ILE A 150 -1.25 16.69 -11.79
C ILE A 150 -1.55 15.43 -10.98
N VAL A 151 -0.52 14.82 -10.41
CA VAL A 151 -0.67 13.79 -9.37
C VAL A 151 -0.23 14.37 -8.03
N LEU A 152 -1.17 14.47 -7.10
CA LEU A 152 -0.88 14.82 -5.70
C LEU A 152 -0.68 13.55 -4.89
N LEU A 153 0.53 13.27 -4.41
CA LEU A 153 0.77 12.22 -3.44
C LEU A 153 0.55 12.77 -2.03
N SER A 154 -0.69 12.73 -1.57
CA SER A 154 -1.07 13.03 -0.19
C SER A 154 -2.44 12.42 0.13
N ARG A 155 -2.73 12.25 1.41
CA ARG A 155 -4.09 12.01 1.91
C ARG A 155 -4.73 13.25 2.51
N ASP A 156 -4.02 14.36 2.60
CA ASP A 156 -4.54 15.52 3.28
C ASP A 156 -5.79 16.10 2.60
N MET A 157 -6.78 16.44 3.42
CA MET A 157 -8.02 17.06 2.97
C MET A 157 -7.84 18.55 2.77
N ASP A 158 -6.87 19.16 3.43
CA ASP A 158 -6.65 20.61 3.37
C ASP A 158 -6.14 21.05 1.99
N LEU A 159 -5.69 20.10 1.16
CA LEU A 159 -5.28 20.31 -0.23
C LEU A 159 -6.43 20.23 -1.26
N ILE A 160 -7.66 19.93 -0.82
CA ILE A 160 -8.83 19.84 -1.70
C ILE A 160 -9.08 21.16 -2.45
N PRO A 161 -9.06 22.35 -1.81
CA PRO A 161 -9.33 23.60 -2.52
C PRO A 161 -8.37 23.85 -3.70
N ALA A 162 -7.09 23.50 -3.57
CA ALA A 162 -6.13 23.61 -4.67
C ALA A 162 -6.43 22.64 -5.82
N CYS A 163 -6.91 21.43 -5.50
CA CYS A 163 -7.36 20.48 -6.52
C CYS A 163 -8.62 20.97 -7.25
N GLN A 164 -9.53 21.65 -6.54
CA GLN A 164 -10.73 22.25 -7.13
C GLN A 164 -10.37 23.40 -8.06
N PHE A 165 -9.46 24.28 -7.66
CA PHE A 165 -8.94 25.34 -8.53
C PHE A 165 -8.34 24.79 -9.83
N ALA A 166 -7.52 23.73 -9.74
CA ALA A 166 -6.97 23.09 -10.94
C ALA A 166 -8.07 22.52 -11.86
N HIS A 167 -9.13 21.96 -11.28
CA HIS A 167 -10.28 21.48 -12.04
C HIS A 167 -11.07 22.62 -12.71
N GLU A 168 -11.22 23.77 -12.06
CA GLU A 168 -11.83 24.97 -12.64
C GLU A 168 -11.06 25.48 -13.87
N LEU A 169 -9.77 25.13 -13.98
CA LEU A 169 -8.91 25.41 -15.13
C LEU A 169 -8.88 24.27 -16.16
N ASP A 170 -9.79 23.30 -16.06
CA ASP A 170 -9.84 22.07 -16.89
C ASP A 170 -8.56 21.23 -16.83
N VAL A 171 -7.76 21.35 -15.76
CA VAL A 171 -6.55 20.55 -15.54
C VAL A 171 -6.89 19.33 -14.68
N PRO A 172 -6.68 18.10 -15.17
CA PRO A 172 -7.00 16.90 -14.41
C PRO A 172 -6.03 16.71 -13.24
N VAL A 173 -6.59 16.46 -12.05
CA VAL A 173 -5.84 16.17 -10.82
C VAL A 173 -6.24 14.82 -10.25
N TRP A 174 -5.24 13.97 -9.99
CA TRP A 174 -5.40 12.71 -9.28
C TRP A 174 -4.69 12.76 -7.92
N VAL A 175 -5.44 12.49 -6.86
CA VAL A 175 -4.87 12.36 -5.52
C VAL A 175 -4.50 10.90 -5.30
N ALA A 176 -3.20 10.65 -5.19
CA ALA A 176 -2.60 9.34 -5.07
C ALA A 176 -2.34 8.97 -3.61
N ALA A 177 -2.97 7.88 -3.16
CA ALA A 177 -2.78 7.35 -1.81
C ALA A 177 -3.14 5.87 -1.75
N ARG A 178 -2.68 5.19 -0.69
CA ARG A 178 -2.99 3.77 -0.46
C ARG A 178 -4.48 3.50 -0.20
N GLU A 179 -5.14 4.42 0.50
CA GLU A 179 -6.54 4.30 0.89
C GLU A 179 -7.27 5.64 0.79
N THR A 180 -8.58 5.58 0.55
CA THR A 180 -9.42 6.78 0.56
C THR A 180 -9.70 7.20 2.00
N VAL A 181 -9.42 8.45 2.35
CA VAL A 181 -9.80 9.00 3.67
C VAL A 181 -11.21 9.60 3.70
N HIS A 182 -11.81 9.88 2.54
CA HIS A 182 -13.19 10.37 2.43
C HIS A 182 -13.76 10.12 1.03
N ARG A 183 -15.09 10.27 0.90
CA ARG A 183 -15.79 10.23 -0.38
C ARG A 183 -15.57 11.57 -1.10
N ARG A 184 -14.55 11.67 -1.96
CA ARG A 184 -14.39 12.83 -2.86
C ARG A 184 -15.51 12.82 -3.91
N ARG A 185 -16.19 13.96 -4.10
CA ARG A 185 -17.17 14.15 -5.17
C ARG A 185 -16.44 14.33 -6.51
N ARG A 186 -17.17 14.05 -7.59
CA ARG A 186 -16.91 13.99 -9.05
C ARG A 186 -15.67 14.65 -9.69
N ASP A 187 -14.95 15.56 -9.03
CA ASP A 187 -14.14 16.58 -9.73
C ASP A 187 -12.62 16.37 -9.57
N HIS A 188 -12.18 15.54 -8.63
CA HIS A 188 -10.76 15.21 -8.40
C HIS A 188 -10.64 13.80 -7.79
N GLY A 189 -10.11 12.87 -8.57
CA GLY A 189 -10.21 11.43 -8.32
C GLY A 189 -9.12 10.84 -7.42
N TRP A 190 -9.42 9.71 -6.78
CA TRP A 190 -8.41 8.92 -6.07
C TRP A 190 -7.68 7.99 -7.03
N LEU A 191 -6.36 8.16 -7.15
CA LEU A 191 -5.46 7.15 -7.67
C LEU A 191 -5.04 6.23 -6.51
N LEU A 192 -5.74 5.10 -6.36
CA LEU A 192 -5.44 4.18 -5.27
C LEU A 192 -4.16 3.40 -5.55
N LEU A 193 -3.11 3.73 -4.80
CA LEU A 193 -1.80 3.09 -4.88
C LEU A 193 -1.87 1.71 -4.22
N ASP A 194 -1.60 0.66 -4.98
CA ASP A 194 -1.34 -0.65 -4.41
C ASP A 194 0.00 -0.67 -3.64
N ASP A 195 0.19 -1.71 -2.83
CA ASP A 195 1.39 -1.87 -2.02
C ASP A 195 2.65 -2.04 -2.88
N ALA A 196 2.56 -2.52 -4.11
CA ALA A 196 3.71 -2.70 -5.00
C ALA A 196 4.19 -1.37 -5.59
N ALA A 197 3.26 -0.50 -5.99
CA ALA A 197 3.54 0.86 -6.42
C ALA A 197 4.14 1.67 -5.27
N LEU A 198 3.52 1.64 -4.08
CA LEU A 198 4.06 2.34 -2.91
C LEU A 198 5.43 1.79 -2.49
N ALA A 199 5.67 0.47 -2.62
CA ALA A 199 6.96 -0.16 -2.39
C ALA A 199 8.01 0.35 -3.37
N THR A 200 7.66 0.40 -4.66
CA THR A 200 8.52 0.90 -5.73
C THR A 200 8.87 2.37 -5.48
N MET A 201 7.87 3.18 -5.15
CA MET A 201 8.04 4.60 -4.81
C MET A 201 9.03 4.79 -3.65
N ALA A 202 8.88 4.02 -2.58
CA ALA A 202 9.76 4.06 -1.41
C ALA A 202 11.08 3.27 -1.54
N GLY A 203 11.39 2.74 -2.72
CA GLY A 203 12.63 2.01 -2.99
C GLY A 203 12.77 0.68 -2.25
N PHE A 204 11.66 0.02 -1.92
CA PHE A 204 11.68 -1.37 -1.45
C PHE A 204 11.91 -2.33 -2.62
N ARG A 205 12.73 -3.37 -2.41
CA ARG A 205 12.94 -4.45 -3.39
C ARG A 205 11.94 -5.58 -3.13
N GLY A 206 11.17 -6.00 -4.15
CA GLY A 206 10.34 -7.21 -4.11
C GLY A 206 9.13 -7.17 -3.18
N ARG A 207 8.51 -8.34 -2.89
CA ARG A 207 7.25 -8.54 -2.13
C ARG A 207 7.39 -8.23 -0.62
N ALA A 208 8.08 -7.14 -0.28
CA ALA A 208 8.50 -6.80 1.06
C ALA A 208 7.36 -6.77 2.08
N VAL A 209 6.15 -6.29 1.73
CA VAL A 209 5.01 -6.28 2.68
C VAL A 209 4.58 -7.68 3.04
N LEU A 210 4.31 -8.51 2.02
CA LEU A 210 3.81 -9.88 2.22
C LEU A 210 4.86 -10.74 2.92
N GLU A 211 6.12 -10.60 2.53
CA GLU A 211 7.24 -11.33 3.13
C GLU A 211 7.51 -10.88 4.57
N ARG A 212 7.44 -9.58 4.88
CA ARG A 212 7.58 -9.07 6.24
C ARG A 212 6.41 -9.50 7.13
N ARG A 213 5.18 -9.45 6.62
CA ARG A 213 3.99 -9.95 7.32
C ARG A 213 4.04 -11.46 7.54
N ALA A 214 4.50 -12.23 6.55
CA ALA A 214 4.76 -13.65 6.70
C ALA A 214 5.85 -13.93 7.73
N THR A 215 6.89 -13.08 7.80
CA THR A 215 7.93 -13.16 8.83
C THR A 215 7.35 -12.90 10.22
N VAL A 216 6.56 -11.83 10.39
CA VAL A 216 5.83 -11.56 11.64
C VAL A 216 4.96 -12.76 12.03
N ALA A 217 4.14 -13.26 11.11
CA ALA A 217 3.22 -14.35 11.39
C ALA A 217 3.95 -15.64 11.76
N ARG A 218 5.05 -15.97 11.08
CA ARG A 218 5.92 -17.11 11.40
C ARG A 218 6.51 -17.01 12.81
N LEU A 219 6.93 -15.81 13.22
CA LEU A 219 7.48 -15.57 14.55
C LEU A 219 6.42 -15.70 15.66
N LEU A 220 5.15 -15.42 15.35
CA LEU A 220 4.05 -15.49 16.33
C LEU A 220 3.36 -16.86 16.41
N HIS A 221 3.47 -17.67 15.36
CA HIS A 221 2.83 -18.98 15.29
C HIS A 221 3.89 -20.07 15.08
N PRO A 222 4.69 -20.40 16.13
CA PRO A 222 5.67 -21.47 16.06
C PRO A 222 5.00 -22.82 15.76
N ALA A 223 5.80 -23.77 15.27
CA ALA A 223 5.33 -25.14 15.06
C ALA A 223 4.78 -25.70 16.38
N ALA A 224 3.69 -26.46 16.29
CA ALA A 224 2.92 -26.91 17.46
C ALA A 224 3.81 -27.55 18.54
N GLY A 225 3.70 -27.05 19.78
CA GLY A 225 4.37 -27.60 20.95
C GLY A 225 5.76 -27.03 21.27
N MET A 226 6.28 -26.08 20.49
CA MET A 226 7.58 -25.44 20.80
C MET A 226 7.42 -23.93 21.05
N PRO A 227 8.13 -23.36 22.04
CA PRO A 227 8.22 -21.91 22.18
C PRO A 227 8.86 -21.31 20.92
N PRO A 228 8.48 -20.09 20.52
CA PRO A 228 9.10 -19.44 19.37
C PRO A 228 10.60 -19.23 19.64
N PRO A 229 11.47 -19.37 18.63
CA PRO A 229 12.89 -19.09 18.81
C PRO A 229 13.11 -17.60 19.13
N PRO A 230 14.21 -17.26 19.83
CA PRO A 230 14.54 -15.87 20.07
C PRO A 230 14.83 -15.16 18.74
N CYS A 231 14.27 -13.98 18.59
CA CYS A 231 14.50 -13.07 17.48
C CYS A 231 15.71 -12.19 17.78
N ARG A 232 16.70 -12.21 16.89
CA ARG A 232 17.79 -11.24 16.94
C ARG A 232 17.32 -9.89 16.45
N VAL A 233 17.32 -8.91 17.34
CA VAL A 233 16.87 -7.55 17.07
C VAL A 233 17.98 -6.53 17.27
N ILE A 234 17.81 -5.37 16.65
CA ILE A 234 18.69 -4.21 16.79
C ILE A 234 17.88 -3.04 17.36
N VAL A 235 18.45 -2.37 18.35
CA VAL A 235 17.85 -1.19 18.97
C VAL A 235 17.87 -0.01 18.00
N SER A 236 16.70 0.50 17.62
CA SER A 236 16.61 1.70 16.79
C SER A 236 16.53 2.98 17.62
N SER A 237 15.71 2.99 18.67
CA SER A 237 15.56 4.12 19.57
C SER A 237 15.10 3.69 20.94
N VAL A 238 15.44 4.48 21.95
CA VAL A 238 14.91 4.35 23.31
C VAL A 238 13.94 5.51 23.48
N ASP A 239 12.64 5.21 23.62
CA ASP A 239 11.66 6.27 23.84
C ASP A 239 11.90 6.88 25.25
N GLY A 240 11.85 8.21 25.35
CA GLY A 240 11.95 8.92 26.62
C GLY A 240 10.80 8.58 27.57
N PRO A 241 10.81 9.15 28.78
CA PRO A 241 10.96 8.37 30.02
C PRO A 241 10.31 6.96 29.98
N GLY A 242 11.07 5.96 29.51
CA GLY A 242 11.16 4.66 30.20
C GLY A 242 10.09 3.59 29.92
N ARG A 243 9.23 3.69 28.89
CA ARG A 243 8.16 2.69 28.69
C ARG A 243 8.46 1.62 27.64
N SER A 244 9.11 1.96 26.52
CA SER A 244 9.40 1.00 25.45
C SER A 244 10.66 1.33 24.67
N VAL A 245 11.31 0.29 24.16
CA VAL A 245 12.44 0.38 23.23
C VAL A 245 11.95 -0.05 21.86
N ARG A 246 12.22 0.78 20.85
CA ARG A 246 11.92 0.45 19.45
C ARG A 246 13.06 -0.35 18.87
N LEU A 247 12.69 -1.40 18.16
CA LEU A 247 13.57 -2.45 17.69
C LEU A 247 13.25 -2.77 16.23
N HIS A 248 14.21 -3.35 15.54
CA HIS A 248 13.94 -4.01 14.27
C HIS A 248 14.61 -5.38 14.24
N SER A 249 13.91 -6.38 13.70
CA SER A 249 14.49 -7.68 13.42
C SER A 249 15.69 -7.52 12.49
N ARG A 250 16.81 -8.16 12.83
CA ARG A 250 17.96 -8.24 11.94
C ARG A 250 17.59 -8.96 10.65
N ASP A 251 16.72 -9.97 10.76
CA ASP A 251 16.21 -10.72 9.63
C ASP A 251 14.92 -10.08 9.11
N GLY A 252 15.00 -9.46 7.93
CA GLY A 252 13.85 -8.86 7.24
C GLY A 252 13.45 -7.45 7.70
N GLY A 253 14.09 -6.87 8.71
CA GLY A 253 13.85 -5.48 9.13
C GLY A 253 12.43 -5.23 9.69
N VAL A 254 11.82 -6.26 10.26
CA VAL A 254 10.46 -6.19 10.83
C VAL A 254 10.45 -5.29 12.07
N PRO A 255 9.54 -4.32 12.19
CA PRO A 255 9.45 -3.48 13.37
C PRO A 255 9.04 -4.28 14.60
N ALA A 256 9.66 -3.96 15.72
CA ALA A 256 9.39 -4.56 17.00
C ALA A 256 9.45 -3.53 18.12
N SER A 257 8.85 -3.85 19.26
CA SER A 257 8.97 -3.10 20.50
C SER A 257 9.12 -4.04 21.68
N ALA A 258 9.81 -3.57 22.71
CA ALA A 258 9.97 -4.30 23.96
C ALA A 258 9.93 -3.33 25.13
N PRO A 259 9.47 -3.75 26.33
CA PRO A 259 9.58 -2.91 27.51
C PRO A 259 11.06 -2.71 27.87
N VAL A 260 11.39 -1.58 28.51
CA VAL A 260 12.77 -1.30 28.94
C VAL A 260 13.29 -2.38 29.89
N THR A 261 12.41 -2.98 30.70
CA THR A 261 12.72 -4.11 31.60
C THR A 261 13.20 -5.35 30.86
N ALA A 262 12.82 -5.52 29.58
CA ALA A 262 13.32 -6.61 28.74
C ALA A 262 14.72 -6.32 28.17
N MET A 263 15.22 -5.08 28.22
CA MET A 263 16.53 -4.72 27.66
C MET A 263 17.68 -4.91 28.66
N PRO A 264 18.87 -5.37 28.23
CA PRO A 264 20.08 -5.32 29.06
C PRO A 264 20.39 -3.90 29.56
N ARG A 265 21.03 -3.77 30.73
CA ARG A 265 21.48 -2.46 31.24
C ARG A 265 22.38 -1.74 30.22
N GLY A 266 22.24 -0.42 30.12
CA GLY A 266 23.00 0.42 29.19
C GLY A 266 22.66 0.18 27.72
N VAL A 267 21.38 0.00 27.38
CA VAL A 267 20.97 -0.16 25.98
C VAL A 267 21.14 1.15 25.23
N ARG A 268 21.68 1.08 24.01
CA ARG A 268 21.89 2.21 23.10
C ARG A 268 21.50 1.82 21.68
N PRO A 269 21.12 2.80 20.83
CA PRO A 269 20.89 2.54 19.41
C PRO A 269 22.04 1.76 18.75
N GLY A 270 21.71 0.85 17.84
CA GLY A 270 22.65 -0.05 17.16
C GLY A 270 23.02 -1.32 17.94
N ARG A 271 22.70 -1.42 19.23
CA ARG A 271 22.96 -2.64 20.02
C ARG A 271 22.05 -3.78 19.56
N SER A 272 22.63 -4.99 19.37
CA SER A 272 21.85 -6.19 19.10
C SER A 272 21.50 -6.94 20.39
N VAL A 273 20.28 -7.48 20.45
CA VAL A 273 19.73 -8.23 21.59
C VAL A 273 18.89 -9.39 21.04
N ASP A 274 18.87 -10.53 21.73
CA ASP A 274 18.01 -11.66 21.40
C ASP A 274 16.79 -11.65 22.34
N LEU A 275 15.57 -11.63 21.79
CA LEU A 275 14.30 -11.55 22.55
C LEU A 275 13.23 -12.44 21.94
N PHE A 276 12.27 -12.88 22.72
CA PHE A 276 11.19 -13.76 22.28
C PHE A 276 9.94 -12.98 21.87
N PRO A 277 9.26 -13.37 20.78
CA PRO A 277 7.98 -12.80 20.42
C PRO A 277 6.90 -13.24 21.40
N ILE A 278 6.21 -12.28 21.99
CA ILE A 278 5.15 -12.50 22.98
C ILE A 278 3.78 -12.02 22.50
N GLY A 279 3.72 -11.30 21.39
CA GLY A 279 2.49 -10.74 20.84
C GLY A 279 2.74 -9.79 19.69
N VAL A 280 1.69 -9.07 19.30
CA VAL A 280 1.74 -8.09 18.22
C VAL A 280 0.87 -6.90 18.58
N ASP A 281 1.34 -5.71 18.22
CA ASP A 281 0.55 -4.49 18.25
C ASP A 281 0.27 -4.04 16.81
N ILE A 282 -1.00 -3.74 16.53
CA ILE A 282 -1.42 -3.09 15.29
C ILE A 282 -2.28 -1.89 15.70
N ASN A 283 -1.65 -0.76 15.98
CA ASN A 283 -2.38 0.48 16.13
C ASN A 283 -3.11 0.81 14.82
N GLU A 284 -4.36 1.30 14.91
CA GLU A 284 -5.14 1.74 13.75
C GLU A 284 -4.38 2.79 12.90
N HIS A 285 -3.49 3.54 13.55
CA HIS A 285 -2.64 4.55 12.92
C HIS A 285 -1.45 3.97 12.16
N ASN A 286 -0.99 2.75 12.48
CA ASN A 286 0.20 2.14 11.90
C ASN A 286 -0.11 1.03 10.90
N GLY A 287 -1.26 0.34 10.94
CA GLY A 287 -1.71 -0.62 9.91
C GLY A 287 -0.84 -1.88 9.65
N PHE A 288 0.46 -1.84 9.94
CA PHE A 288 1.44 -2.92 9.88
C PHE A 288 1.71 -3.47 11.29
N PRO A 289 1.81 -4.80 11.46
CA PRO A 289 2.06 -5.41 12.76
C PRO A 289 3.47 -5.14 13.30
N ILE A 290 3.52 -4.61 14.52
CA ILE A 290 4.73 -4.42 15.32
C ILE A 290 4.84 -5.60 16.27
N LEU A 291 5.94 -6.36 16.19
CA LEU A 291 6.18 -7.48 17.11
C LEU A 291 6.41 -6.96 18.53
N LEU A 292 5.69 -7.51 19.50
CA LEU A 292 5.94 -7.30 20.91
C LEU A 292 6.91 -8.37 21.41
N LEU A 293 8.03 -7.95 21.98
CA LEU A 293 9.12 -8.83 22.38
C LEU A 293 9.42 -8.73 23.89
N ASP A 294 9.85 -9.84 24.48
CA ASP A 294 10.27 -9.92 25.88
C ASP A 294 11.44 -10.92 26.06
N ARG A 295 12.04 -10.97 27.25
CA ARG A 295 13.09 -11.93 27.61
C ARG A 295 12.57 -13.34 27.83
N ARG A 296 11.28 -13.51 28.09
CA ARG A 296 10.66 -14.81 28.37
C ARG A 296 9.82 -15.24 27.18
N PRO A 297 9.94 -16.50 26.71
CA PRO A 297 9.08 -17.00 25.66
C PRO A 297 7.63 -17.11 26.13
N ASN A 298 6.70 -16.92 25.19
CA ASN A 298 5.31 -17.31 25.37
C ASN A 298 5.13 -18.73 24.80
N PRO A 299 4.80 -19.76 25.62
CA PRO A 299 4.74 -21.15 25.16
C PRO A 299 3.53 -21.47 24.26
N GLY A 300 2.69 -20.49 23.93
CA GLY A 300 1.54 -20.67 23.05
C GLY A 300 1.29 -19.48 22.12
N LEU A 301 0.19 -19.55 21.37
CA LEU A 301 -0.25 -18.44 20.54
C LEU A 301 -0.56 -17.24 21.46
N PRO A 302 0.00 -16.05 21.20
CA PRO A 302 -0.27 -14.87 22.01
C PRO A 302 -1.75 -14.56 22.16
N SER A 303 -2.14 -14.08 23.34
CA SER A 303 -3.52 -13.67 23.62
C SER A 303 -4.02 -12.66 22.58
N GLY A 304 -5.28 -12.80 22.19
CA GLY A 304 -5.90 -11.97 21.15
C GLY A 304 -5.47 -12.30 19.73
N ILE A 305 -4.54 -13.23 19.49
CA ILE A 305 -4.25 -13.71 18.13
C ILE A 305 -5.11 -14.95 17.86
N ALA A 306 -5.75 -14.97 16.70
CA ALA A 306 -6.56 -16.10 16.25
C ALA A 306 -6.18 -16.51 14.82
N THR A 307 -6.37 -17.79 14.50
CA THR A 307 -6.28 -18.28 13.13
C THR A 307 -7.66 -18.27 12.48
N GLY A 308 -7.78 -17.63 11.33
CA GLY A 308 -8.96 -17.65 10.48
C GLY A 308 -8.71 -18.32 9.13
N VAL A 309 -9.79 -18.64 8.43
CA VAL A 309 -9.78 -19.13 7.05
C VAL A 309 -10.47 -18.09 6.17
N VAL A 310 -9.82 -17.68 5.09
CA VAL A 310 -10.41 -16.75 4.13
C VAL A 310 -11.53 -17.45 3.38
N GLU A 311 -12.76 -16.94 3.46
CA GLU A 311 -13.90 -17.50 2.75
C GLU A 311 -14.01 -16.96 1.33
N ARG A 312 -13.84 -15.64 1.18
CA ARG A 312 -13.88 -14.96 -0.11
C ARG A 312 -13.21 -13.60 -0.06
N CYS A 313 -12.85 -13.10 -1.24
CA CYS A 313 -12.42 -11.73 -1.45
C CYS A 313 -13.63 -10.84 -1.75
N LEU A 314 -13.73 -9.70 -1.09
CA LEU A 314 -14.80 -8.72 -1.33
C LEU A 314 -14.35 -7.66 -2.35
N ASP A 315 -13.09 -7.24 -2.27
CA ASP A 315 -12.42 -6.40 -3.27
C ASP A 315 -10.90 -6.57 -3.18
N GLN A 316 -10.13 -5.65 -3.76
CA GLN A 316 -8.66 -5.67 -3.76
C GLN A 316 -8.04 -5.72 -2.36
N LEU A 317 -8.63 -5.03 -1.38
CA LEU A 317 -8.08 -4.84 -0.04
C LEU A 317 -8.91 -5.51 1.06
N ARG A 318 -10.14 -5.96 0.78
CA ARG A 318 -11.03 -6.55 1.79
C ARG A 318 -11.24 -8.04 1.58
N ARG A 319 -11.17 -8.79 2.68
CA ARG A 319 -11.43 -10.23 2.74
C ARG A 319 -12.52 -10.51 3.77
N GLN A 320 -13.32 -11.52 3.48
CA GLN A 320 -14.20 -12.14 4.45
C GLN A 320 -13.49 -13.36 5.03
N ILE A 321 -13.23 -13.34 6.34
CA ILE A 321 -12.45 -14.35 7.04
C ILE A 321 -13.28 -14.94 8.17
N ARG A 322 -13.37 -16.27 8.24
CA ARG A 322 -14.05 -17.00 9.30
C ARG A 322 -13.08 -17.38 10.41
N VAL A 323 -13.40 -17.02 11.64
CA VAL A 323 -12.62 -17.27 12.86
C VAL A 323 -13.56 -17.85 13.90
N ALA A 324 -13.28 -19.07 14.39
CA ALA A 324 -14.08 -19.72 15.44
C ALA A 324 -15.62 -19.69 15.18
N GLY A 325 -16.03 -19.83 13.92
CA GLY A 325 -17.45 -19.80 13.51
C GLY A 325 -18.02 -18.39 13.22
N ALA A 326 -17.37 -17.32 13.65
CA ALA A 326 -17.75 -15.95 13.33
C ALA A 326 -17.09 -15.45 12.03
N THR A 327 -17.77 -14.56 11.31
CA THR A 327 -17.29 -13.97 10.06
C THR A 327 -16.85 -12.53 10.28
N HIS A 328 -15.66 -12.19 9.80
CA HIS A 328 -15.09 -10.86 9.90
C HIS A 328 -14.71 -10.31 8.52
N VAL A 329 -14.94 -9.01 8.31
CA VAL A 329 -14.40 -8.29 7.15
C VAL A 329 -13.11 -7.61 7.56
N VAL A 330 -12.01 -7.99 6.93
CA VAL A 330 -10.66 -7.57 7.29
C VAL A 330 -9.97 -6.92 6.10
N TYR A 331 -9.24 -5.83 6.36
CA TYR A 331 -8.36 -5.21 5.38
C TYR A 331 -7.02 -5.95 5.30
N VAL A 332 -6.60 -6.32 4.10
CA VAL A 332 -5.37 -7.04 3.80
C VAL A 332 -4.57 -6.32 2.71
N PRO A 333 -3.24 -6.48 2.68
CA PRO A 333 -2.41 -6.08 1.54
C PRO A 333 -2.91 -6.66 0.21
N VAL A 334 -2.70 -5.95 -0.89
CA VAL A 334 -3.03 -6.47 -2.23
C VAL A 334 -2.29 -7.79 -2.47
N GLY A 335 -3.00 -8.79 -2.99
CA GLY A 335 -2.44 -10.13 -3.24
C GLY A 335 -2.25 -11.01 -2.00
N ALA A 336 -2.64 -10.54 -0.81
CA ALA A 336 -2.67 -11.37 0.40
C ALA A 336 -3.99 -12.13 0.57
N ALA A 337 -3.93 -13.21 1.36
CA ALA A 337 -5.07 -13.88 1.96
C ALA A 337 -6.10 -14.30 0.89
N LEU A 338 -5.70 -15.25 0.05
CA LEU A 338 -6.55 -15.85 -0.97
C LEU A 338 -7.62 -16.74 -0.34
N PRO A 339 -8.78 -16.97 -0.99
CA PRO A 339 -9.79 -17.89 -0.50
C PRO A 339 -9.19 -19.28 -0.18
N GLY A 340 -9.55 -19.83 0.97
CA GLY A 340 -9.00 -21.09 1.50
C GLY A 340 -7.71 -20.94 2.30
N GLU A 341 -6.99 -19.81 2.21
CA GLU A 341 -5.78 -19.61 2.99
C GLU A 341 -6.09 -19.45 4.49
N ARG A 342 -5.22 -20.03 5.31
CA ARG A 342 -5.21 -19.79 6.77
C ARG A 342 -4.40 -18.54 7.05
N THR A 343 -4.92 -17.69 7.93
CA THR A 343 -4.37 -16.36 8.24
C THR A 343 -4.41 -16.08 9.73
N LEU A 344 -3.38 -15.42 10.25
CA LEU A 344 -3.36 -14.90 11.61
C LEU A 344 -4.01 -13.52 11.64
N LEU A 345 -4.91 -13.35 12.60
CA LEU A 345 -5.62 -12.11 12.89
C LEU A 345 -5.38 -11.69 14.32
N LEU A 346 -5.22 -10.38 14.55
CA LEU A 346 -5.33 -9.78 15.86
C LEU A 346 -6.80 -9.45 16.12
N MET A 347 -7.32 -9.91 17.25
CA MET A 347 -8.70 -9.80 17.72
C MET A 347 -8.71 -8.93 19.00
N PRO A 348 -8.60 -7.60 18.87
CA PRO A 348 -8.66 -6.71 20.02
C PRO A 348 -10.04 -6.79 20.70
N ALA A 349 -10.06 -6.72 22.04
CA ALA A 349 -11.30 -6.72 22.81
C ALA A 349 -12.19 -5.53 22.38
N GLY A 350 -13.35 -5.81 21.79
CA GLY A 350 -14.30 -4.80 21.31
C GLY A 350 -13.89 -4.06 20.01
N GLY A 351 -12.80 -4.46 19.38
CA GLY A 351 -12.29 -3.82 18.15
C GLY A 351 -12.53 -4.64 16.88
N ARG A 352 -12.09 -4.09 15.74
CA ARG A 352 -12.12 -4.78 14.44
C ARG A 352 -10.98 -5.81 14.37
N ALA A 353 -11.23 -6.93 13.70
CA ALA A 353 -10.19 -7.91 13.39
C ALA A 353 -9.14 -7.31 12.44
N LEU A 354 -7.86 -7.48 12.75
CA LEU A 354 -6.74 -6.88 12.00
C LEU A 354 -5.84 -7.98 11.43
N TYR A 355 -5.48 -7.84 10.14
CA TYR A 355 -4.63 -8.80 9.47
C TYR A 355 -3.17 -8.72 9.93
N ILE A 356 -2.61 -9.85 10.36
CA ILE A 356 -1.19 -9.97 10.68
C ILE A 356 -0.44 -10.50 9.46
N GLY A 357 -0.75 -11.73 9.03
CA GLY A 357 -0.07 -12.47 7.97
C GLY A 357 -0.60 -13.90 7.81
N PRO A 358 -0.03 -14.73 6.92
CA PRO A 358 -0.45 -16.12 6.72
C PRO A 358 -0.19 -17.00 7.97
N ALA A 359 -1.10 -17.91 8.30
CA ALA A 359 -0.99 -18.87 9.41
C ALA A 359 -0.47 -20.23 8.89
N GLY A 360 0.83 -20.48 9.02
CA GLY A 360 1.46 -21.76 8.69
C GLY A 360 2.92 -21.63 8.29
N ALA A 361 3.70 -22.70 8.48
CA ALA A 361 5.00 -22.82 7.83
C ALA A 361 4.77 -22.83 6.32
N VAL A 362 5.59 -22.08 5.57
CA VAL A 362 5.64 -22.19 4.11
C VAL A 362 6.24 -23.55 3.77
N GLY A 363 5.45 -24.60 3.94
CA GLY A 363 5.83 -26.00 3.79
C GLY A 363 4.64 -26.74 3.20
N GLY A 364 4.46 -26.57 1.89
CA GLY A 364 3.33 -27.14 1.16
C GLY A 364 3.07 -26.41 -0.14
N GLN A 365 3.87 -26.74 -1.17
CA GLN A 365 3.48 -26.70 -2.59
C GLN A 365 2.58 -25.55 -3.07
N ALA A 366 3.01 -24.31 -2.85
CA ALA A 366 2.98 -23.35 -3.94
C ALA A 366 4.44 -22.92 -4.13
N SER A 367 5.18 -23.80 -4.80
CA SER A 367 6.52 -23.55 -5.30
C SER A 367 6.64 -22.11 -5.80
N GLY A 368 7.81 -21.51 -5.58
CA GLY A 368 8.25 -20.26 -6.20
C GLY A 368 8.28 -20.28 -7.74
N GLN A 369 7.52 -21.16 -8.40
CA GLN A 369 7.17 -21.03 -9.79
C GLN A 369 6.08 -19.95 -9.91
N ASP A 370 6.56 -18.76 -10.25
CA ASP A 370 5.86 -17.86 -11.15
C ASP A 370 4.60 -17.13 -10.62
N ARG A 371 4.58 -16.83 -9.31
CA ARG A 371 3.65 -15.84 -8.73
C ARG A 371 3.98 -14.38 -9.15
N ARG A 372 4.37 -14.15 -10.41
CA ARG A 372 4.50 -12.79 -10.94
C ARG A 372 3.09 -12.18 -10.93
N VAL A 373 2.94 -10.99 -10.35
CA VAL A 373 1.83 -10.12 -10.76
C VAL A 373 2.10 -9.85 -12.23
N ARG A 374 1.38 -10.54 -13.12
CA ARG A 374 1.54 -10.38 -14.56
C ARG A 374 0.45 -9.42 -15.00
N VAL A 375 0.87 -8.29 -15.57
CA VAL A 375 -0.03 -7.39 -16.28
C VAL A 375 -0.50 -8.15 -17.51
N VAL A 376 -1.81 -8.30 -17.67
CA VAL A 376 -2.37 -8.98 -18.84
C VAL A 376 -3.42 -8.12 -19.49
N THR A 377 -3.34 -8.03 -20.81
CA THR A 377 -4.28 -7.28 -21.64
C THR A 377 -5.50 -8.15 -21.91
N ILE A 378 -6.69 -7.65 -21.59
CA ILE A 378 -7.94 -8.28 -22.03
C ILE A 378 -8.15 -7.88 -23.49
N THR A 379 -8.11 -8.84 -24.41
CA THR A 379 -8.19 -8.58 -25.85
C THR A 379 -9.63 -8.54 -26.38
N GLU A 380 -10.57 -9.18 -25.69
CA GLU A 380 -11.97 -9.24 -26.09
C GLU A 380 -12.87 -9.38 -24.86
N VAL A 381 -14.04 -8.73 -24.85
CA VAL A 381 -15.06 -8.87 -23.79
C VAL A 381 -16.37 -9.30 -24.40
N ARG A 382 -16.91 -10.44 -23.95
CA ARG A 382 -18.22 -10.93 -24.39
C ARG A 382 -19.27 -10.82 -23.29
N PRO A 383 -20.46 -10.24 -23.57
CA PRO A 383 -21.53 -10.10 -22.58
C PRO A 383 -22.18 -11.45 -22.22
N THR A 384 -22.07 -12.47 -23.07
CA THR A 384 -22.64 -13.81 -22.83
C THR A 384 -21.60 -14.90 -23.03
N LEU A 385 -21.65 -15.89 -22.14
CA LEU A 385 -20.87 -17.12 -22.24
C LEU A 385 -21.50 -18.03 -23.30
N SER A 386 -20.69 -18.66 -24.16
CA SER A 386 -21.18 -19.82 -24.90
C SER A 386 -21.44 -20.97 -23.91
N ALA A 387 -22.46 -21.79 -24.17
CA ALA A 387 -22.84 -22.89 -23.27
C ALA A 387 -21.69 -23.86 -22.91
N PRO A 388 -20.69 -24.14 -23.78
CA PRO A 388 -19.51 -24.93 -23.42
C PRO A 388 -18.61 -24.22 -22.40
N VAL A 389 -18.35 -22.92 -22.59
CA VAL A 389 -17.48 -22.13 -21.70
C VAL A 389 -18.14 -21.92 -20.33
N TYR A 390 -19.45 -21.66 -20.32
CA TYR A 390 -20.22 -21.58 -19.07
C TYR A 390 -20.11 -22.86 -18.24
N ARG A 391 -20.22 -24.04 -18.87
CA ARG A 391 -20.09 -25.33 -18.19
C ARG A 391 -18.71 -25.52 -17.57
N GLN A 392 -17.66 -25.23 -18.33
CA GLN A 392 -16.28 -25.36 -17.85
C GLN A 392 -15.98 -24.41 -16.68
N VAL A 393 -16.45 -23.15 -16.74
CA VAL A 393 -16.29 -22.18 -15.65
C VAL A 393 -17.08 -22.61 -14.41
N ARG A 394 -18.31 -23.11 -14.59
CA ARG A 394 -19.16 -23.60 -13.50
C ARG A 394 -18.58 -24.83 -12.81
N GLU A 395 -18.01 -25.77 -13.57
CA GLU A 395 -17.32 -26.95 -13.02
C GLU A 395 -16.14 -26.56 -12.13
N VAL A 396 -15.40 -25.52 -12.51
CA VAL A 396 -14.22 -25.05 -11.77
C VAL A 396 -14.60 -24.21 -10.54
N THR A 397 -15.60 -23.35 -10.67
CA THR A 397 -15.95 -22.36 -9.62
C THR A 397 -17.03 -22.86 -8.66
N GLY A 398 -17.77 -23.92 -9.02
CA GLY A 398 -18.90 -24.45 -8.24
C GLY A 398 -20.09 -23.50 -8.15
N ARG A 399 -20.15 -22.42 -8.96
CA ARG A 399 -21.18 -21.37 -8.91
C ARG A 399 -21.69 -20.99 -10.30
N PRO A 400 -22.95 -20.55 -10.43
CA PRO A 400 -23.44 -19.92 -11.66
C PRO A 400 -22.74 -18.56 -11.83
N MET A 401 -22.07 -18.37 -12.96
CA MET A 401 -21.40 -17.10 -13.34
C MET A 401 -22.23 -16.43 -14.43
N GLU A 402 -22.73 -15.22 -14.20
CA GLU A 402 -23.73 -14.62 -15.09
C GLU A 402 -23.12 -13.82 -16.25
N TYR A 403 -21.94 -13.18 -16.14
CA TYR A 403 -21.46 -12.23 -17.16
C TYR A 403 -19.93 -12.11 -17.33
N ALA A 404 -19.54 -11.63 -18.53
CA ALA A 404 -18.21 -11.25 -19.04
C ALA A 404 -17.16 -12.36 -19.19
N VAL A 405 -16.84 -12.71 -20.45
CA VAL A 405 -15.62 -13.45 -20.81
C VAL A 405 -14.56 -12.51 -21.36
N GLY A 406 -13.39 -12.51 -20.73
CA GLY A 406 -12.14 -12.04 -21.35
C GLY A 406 -11.39 -13.21 -21.98
N GLN A 407 -10.89 -13.07 -23.22
CA GLN A 407 -9.79 -13.93 -23.68
C GLN A 407 -8.46 -13.30 -23.26
N LEU A 408 -7.61 -14.15 -22.68
CA LEU A 408 -6.31 -13.76 -22.18
C LEU A 408 -5.26 -14.59 -22.90
N GLU A 409 -4.40 -13.93 -23.67
CA GLU A 409 -3.26 -14.58 -24.31
C GLU A 409 -2.12 -14.72 -23.30
N PHE A 410 -1.76 -15.96 -22.98
CA PHE A 410 -0.67 -16.34 -22.09
C PHE A 410 0.34 -17.18 -22.87
N GLY A 411 1.37 -16.53 -23.42
CA GLY A 411 2.29 -17.22 -24.34
C GLY A 411 1.54 -17.74 -25.57
N HIS A 412 1.54 -19.06 -25.79
CA HIS A 412 0.77 -19.72 -26.86
C HIS A 412 -0.61 -20.24 -26.42
N ARG A 413 -1.14 -19.78 -25.29
CA ARG A 413 -2.39 -20.32 -24.70
C ARG A 413 -3.42 -19.23 -24.49
N THR A 414 -4.66 -19.52 -24.86
CA THR A 414 -5.81 -18.67 -24.56
C THR A 414 -6.44 -19.10 -23.24
N VAL A 415 -6.74 -18.13 -22.39
CA VAL A 415 -7.28 -18.35 -21.05
C VAL A 415 -8.57 -17.56 -20.90
N ILE A 416 -9.56 -18.15 -20.22
CA ILE A 416 -10.91 -17.59 -20.08
C ILE A 416 -11.03 -16.92 -18.71
N ILE A 417 -11.38 -15.64 -18.71
CA ILE A 417 -11.72 -14.83 -17.53
C ILE A 417 -13.24 -14.86 -17.37
N ALA A 418 -13.78 -15.08 -16.17
CA ALA A 418 -15.23 -15.00 -15.91
C ALA A 418 -15.56 -14.19 -14.64
N HIS A 419 -16.71 -13.51 -14.60
CA HIS A 419 -17.17 -12.74 -13.44
C HIS A 419 -18.61 -13.08 -12.99
N GLN A 420 -18.93 -12.81 -11.72
CA GLN A 420 -20.19 -13.20 -11.09
C GLN A 420 -21.28 -12.10 -11.15
N GLU A 421 -20.94 -10.82 -11.29
CA GLU A 421 -21.93 -9.72 -11.22
C GLU A 421 -22.50 -9.32 -12.60
N SER A 422 -23.82 -9.23 -12.66
CA SER A 422 -24.63 -8.86 -13.83
C SER A 422 -24.71 -7.37 -14.16
N ARG A 423 -24.02 -6.53 -13.38
CA ARG A 423 -24.07 -5.07 -13.50
C ARG A 423 -22.71 -4.41 -13.43
N LEU A 424 -21.69 -5.03 -14.02
CA LEU A 424 -20.43 -4.33 -14.25
C LEU A 424 -20.66 -3.27 -15.31
N ALA A 425 -20.79 -2.01 -14.88
CA ALA A 425 -20.62 -0.89 -15.78
C ALA A 425 -19.13 -0.81 -16.17
N THR A 426 -18.85 -0.29 -17.36
CA THR A 426 -17.52 0.20 -17.72
C THR A 426 -16.97 1.06 -16.57
N GLY A 427 -15.89 0.61 -15.91
CA GLY A 427 -15.28 1.33 -14.78
C GLY A 427 -15.42 0.67 -13.40
N ASP A 428 -16.15 -0.43 -13.28
CA ASP A 428 -16.18 -1.21 -12.03
C ASP A 428 -14.87 -1.99 -11.80
N ARG A 429 -14.37 -1.95 -10.56
CA ARG A 429 -13.20 -2.73 -10.14
C ARG A 429 -13.62 -4.18 -10.00
N LEU A 430 -13.19 -5.02 -10.93
CA LEU A 430 -13.47 -6.44 -10.92
C LEU A 430 -13.03 -7.10 -9.59
N ALA A 431 -14.00 -7.72 -8.91
CA ALA A 431 -13.72 -8.62 -7.81
C ALA A 431 -13.14 -9.90 -8.41
N VAL A 432 -11.92 -10.24 -7.99
CA VAL A 432 -11.26 -11.54 -8.13
C VAL A 432 -11.70 -12.37 -9.33
N ILE A 433 -10.95 -12.23 -10.43
CA ILE A 433 -11.01 -13.20 -11.52
C ILE A 433 -10.46 -14.52 -10.97
N THR A 434 -11.19 -15.63 -11.13
CA THR A 434 -10.64 -16.97 -10.92
C THR A 434 -10.37 -17.55 -12.29
N VAL A 435 -9.09 -17.74 -12.60
CA VAL A 435 -8.66 -18.30 -13.88
C VAL A 435 -8.51 -19.81 -13.76
N GLY A 436 -9.20 -20.57 -14.59
CA GLY A 436 -8.89 -21.98 -14.79
C GLY A 436 -7.85 -22.14 -15.89
N VAL A 437 -6.64 -22.61 -15.57
CA VAL A 437 -5.69 -23.09 -16.57
C VAL A 437 -5.76 -24.62 -16.58
N SER A 438 -6.25 -25.20 -17.66
CA SER A 438 -6.14 -26.65 -17.88
C SER A 438 -4.70 -26.95 -18.30
N THR A 439 -3.81 -27.21 -17.35
CA THR A 439 -2.65 -28.05 -17.66
C THR A 439 -3.15 -29.47 -17.82
N GLY A 440 -2.57 -30.28 -18.70
CA GLY A 440 -2.99 -31.68 -18.93
C GLY A 440 -2.98 -32.60 -17.69
N ALA A 441 -2.72 -32.06 -16.51
CA ALA A 441 -3.06 -32.60 -15.20
C ALA A 441 -4.01 -31.60 -14.50
N GLN A 442 -5.16 -32.10 -14.03
CA GLN A 442 -6.33 -31.41 -13.46
C GLN A 442 -6.07 -30.45 -12.27
N ALA A 443 -5.20 -29.46 -12.42
CA ALA A 443 -4.86 -28.49 -11.39
C ALA A 443 -5.30 -27.08 -11.81
N THR A 444 -6.38 -26.59 -11.19
CA THR A 444 -6.83 -25.21 -11.34
C THR A 444 -6.08 -24.31 -10.36
N VAL A 445 -5.42 -23.26 -10.84
CA VAL A 445 -4.74 -22.26 -9.99
C VAL A 445 -5.51 -20.94 -10.00
N PRO A 446 -6.05 -20.45 -8.87
CA PRO A 446 -6.70 -19.14 -8.83
C PRO A 446 -5.67 -18.02 -9.09
N LEU A 447 -5.78 -17.34 -10.22
CA LEU A 447 -4.99 -16.14 -10.53
C LEU A 447 -5.76 -14.88 -10.12
N MET A 448 -5.30 -14.19 -9.08
CA MET A 448 -5.83 -12.86 -8.75
C MET A 448 -5.30 -11.84 -9.77
N MET A 449 -6.16 -11.39 -10.68
CA MET A 449 -5.84 -10.32 -11.61
C MET A 449 -6.23 -8.96 -11.02
N GLN A 450 -5.29 -8.02 -11.08
CA GLN A 450 -5.55 -6.59 -10.89
C GLN A 450 -5.76 -5.99 -12.27
N LEU A 451 -6.99 -5.62 -12.60
CA LEU A 451 -7.24 -4.83 -13.81
C LEU A 451 -6.86 -3.39 -13.54
N GLY A 452 -5.72 -2.98 -14.11
CA GLY A 452 -5.47 -1.59 -14.41
C GLY A 452 -6.25 -1.23 -15.66
N SER A 453 -7.17 -0.27 -15.54
CA SER A 453 -7.88 0.39 -16.64
C SER A 453 -8.79 -0.49 -17.54
N ARG A 454 -9.75 0.22 -18.14
CA ARG A 454 -10.95 -0.18 -18.88
C ARG A 454 -10.84 -1.43 -19.78
N LEU A 455 -11.97 -2.14 -19.88
CA LEU A 455 -12.30 -2.95 -21.05
C LEU A 455 -12.47 -2.02 -22.27
N PRO A 456 -12.04 -2.41 -23.49
CA PRO A 456 -12.21 -1.58 -24.68
C PRO A 456 -13.67 -1.15 -24.83
N GLU A 457 -13.89 0.15 -24.98
CA GLU A 457 -15.22 0.67 -25.32
C GLU A 457 -15.64 0.12 -26.67
N ARG A 458 -16.88 -0.36 -26.74
CA ARG A 458 -17.51 -0.77 -27.99
C ARG A 458 -17.49 0.44 -28.91
N LYS A 459 -16.75 0.40 -30.01
CA LYS A 459 -17.11 1.19 -31.18
C LYS A 459 -18.48 0.68 -31.60
N THR A 460 -19.55 1.35 -31.15
CA THR A 460 -20.83 1.25 -31.85
C THR A 460 -20.56 1.76 -33.25
N MET A 461 -20.42 0.82 -34.18
CA MET A 461 -20.60 1.12 -35.59
C MET A 461 -22.05 1.59 -35.74
N THR A 462 -22.24 2.90 -35.76
CA THR A 462 -23.39 3.52 -36.40
C THR A 462 -23.04 3.78 -37.85
#